data_AF-A0A2P6S961-F1
#
_entry.id   AF-A0A2P6S961-F1
#
_cell.length_a   1.000
_cell.length_b   1.000
_cell.length_c   1.000
_cell.angle_alpha   90.00
_cell.angle_beta   90.00
_cell.angle_gamma   90.00
#
_symmetry.space_group_name_H-M   'P 1'
#
loop_
_entity.id
_entity.type
_entity.pdbx_description
1 polymer ?
#
loop_
_entity_poly.entity_id
_entity_poly.type
_entity_poly.pdbx_seq_one_letter_code
_entity_poly.pdbx_strand_id
1 'polypeptide(L)'
;MRLEEHFVENATLSDNYFIADCEEIMKVAALIDELPLGLHDKYLFCISPVDLSDDISSQGLTQFAQNYAKRDIVPLREIFTPGTLQIPKTPGALKELESIQKVLDLYVWLSFRLEESFPDRELASSQKSICHLLIEEFLERFGLQKQRPKAKRLASNTTLTSLLSQKNIAYL
;
A
#
# COMPACT_ATOMS: atom_id res chain seq x y z
N MET A 1 -3.73 20.64 19.01
CA MET A 1 -4.26 21.44 17.87
C MET A 1 -5.76 21.72 18.06
N ARG A 2 -6.15 22.75 18.85
CA ARG A 2 -7.57 23.12 19.08
C ARG A 2 -8.14 24.11 18.05
N LEU A 3 -7.30 24.57 17.12
CA LEU A 3 -7.66 25.62 16.16
C LEU A 3 -8.63 25.10 15.09
N GLU A 4 -8.45 23.85 14.64
CA GLU A 4 -9.28 23.26 13.59
C GLU A 4 -10.70 22.93 14.10
N GLU A 5 -10.83 22.40 15.32
CA GLU A 5 -12.14 22.17 15.97
C GLU A 5 -12.93 23.49 16.07
N HIS A 6 -12.29 24.55 16.57
CA HIS A 6 -12.93 25.86 16.63
C HIS A 6 -13.26 26.44 15.25
N PHE A 7 -12.47 26.16 14.21
CA PHE A 7 -12.77 26.64 12.86
C PHE A 7 -14.02 25.97 12.28
N VAL A 8 -14.12 24.64 12.39
CA VAL A 8 -15.28 23.87 11.92
C VAL A 8 -16.56 24.32 12.63
N GLU A 9 -16.49 24.56 13.94
CA GLU A 9 -17.63 25.00 14.74
C GLU A 9 -18.11 26.43 14.43
N ASN A 10 -17.20 27.32 14.01
CA ASN A 10 -17.52 28.74 13.82
C ASN A 10 -17.62 29.17 12.35
N ALA A 11 -17.33 28.29 11.39
CA ALA A 11 -17.38 28.60 9.97
C ALA A 11 -18.84 28.74 9.48
N THR A 12 -19.23 29.94 9.07
CA THR A 12 -20.48 30.18 8.34
C THR A 12 -20.26 29.98 6.84
N LEU A 13 -21.02 29.05 6.25
CA LEU A 13 -21.03 28.75 4.82
C LEU A 13 -22.39 29.13 4.21
N SER A 14 -22.40 29.45 2.91
CA SER A 14 -23.67 29.62 2.17
C SER A 14 -24.24 28.25 1.78
N ASP A 15 -25.55 28.19 1.54
CA ASP A 15 -26.34 26.94 1.37
C ASP A 15 -25.80 25.95 0.33
N ASN A 16 -24.95 26.40 -0.61
CA ASN A 16 -24.38 25.57 -1.68
C ASN A 16 -23.01 24.97 -1.34
N TYR A 17 -22.50 25.21 -0.14
CA TYR A 17 -21.20 24.72 0.29
C TYR A 17 -21.34 23.87 1.55
N PHE A 18 -20.41 22.94 1.75
CA PHE A 18 -20.26 22.18 2.98
C PHE A 18 -18.79 22.16 3.41
N ILE A 19 -18.55 21.98 4.70
CA ILE A 19 -17.20 21.78 5.24
C ILE A 19 -16.76 20.37 4.86
N ALA A 20 -15.60 20.23 4.22
CA ALA A 20 -15.04 18.94 3.87
C ALA A 20 -14.73 18.11 5.13
N ASP A 21 -14.75 16.80 4.99
CA ASP A 21 -14.35 15.92 6.09
C ASP A 21 -12.88 16.16 6.45
N CYS A 22 -12.63 16.49 7.71
CA CYS A 22 -11.30 16.76 8.26
C CYS A 22 -10.83 15.67 9.23
N GLU A 23 -11.54 14.54 9.34
CA GLU A 23 -11.25 13.52 10.35
C GLU A 23 -9.80 13.00 10.25
N GLU A 24 -9.30 12.77 9.04
CA GLU A 24 -7.94 12.28 8.82
C GLU A 24 -6.87 13.34 9.18
N ILE A 25 -7.12 14.60 8.84
CA ILE A 25 -6.27 15.75 9.21
C ILE A 25 -6.18 15.84 10.74
N MET A 26 -7.32 15.74 11.44
CA MET A 26 -7.39 15.78 12.90
C MET A 26 -6.63 14.61 13.57
N LYS A 27 -6.67 13.42 12.96
CA LYS A 27 -5.91 12.27 13.46
C LYS A 27 -4.40 12.47 13.29
N VAL A 28 -3.95 13.00 12.15
CA VAL A 28 -2.54 13.34 11.95
C VAL A 28 -2.10 14.42 12.94
N ALA A 29 -2.92 15.47 13.10
CA ALA A 29 -2.69 16.54 14.03
C ALA A 29 -2.47 16.05 15.46
N ALA A 30 -3.34 15.15 15.94
CA ALA A 30 -3.22 14.54 17.25
C ALA A 30 -1.90 13.75 17.41
N LEU A 31 -1.44 13.10 16.34
CA LEU A 31 -0.19 12.33 16.33
C LEU A 31 1.05 13.21 16.44
N ILE A 32 1.05 14.39 15.81
CA ILE A 32 2.22 15.28 15.74
C ILE A 32 2.16 16.48 16.70
N ASP A 33 1.08 16.62 17.50
CA ASP A 33 0.80 17.83 18.28
C ASP A 33 1.94 18.18 19.26
N GLU A 34 2.50 17.15 19.90
CA GLU A 34 3.56 17.27 20.91
C GLU A 34 4.96 17.48 20.30
N LEU A 35 5.10 17.37 18.97
CA LEU A 35 6.38 17.59 18.31
C LEU A 35 6.71 19.10 18.26
N PRO A 36 7.98 19.49 18.48
CA PRO A 36 8.43 20.88 18.47
C PRO A 36 8.58 21.43 17.03
N LEU A 37 7.50 21.36 16.26
CA LEU A 37 7.42 21.81 14.87
C LEU A 37 6.77 23.19 14.77
N GLY A 38 7.17 23.97 13.76
CA GLY A 38 6.49 25.21 13.42
C GLY A 38 5.05 24.95 12.95
N LEU A 39 4.18 25.94 13.09
CA LEU A 39 2.77 25.80 12.68
C LEU A 39 2.63 25.45 11.19
N HIS A 40 3.48 26.04 10.35
CA HIS A 40 3.50 25.75 8.92
C HIS A 40 3.82 24.28 8.65
N ASP A 41 4.87 23.75 9.29
CA ASP A 41 5.29 22.37 9.08
C ASP A 41 4.27 21.39 9.63
N LYS A 42 3.68 21.67 10.80
CA LYS A 42 2.55 20.89 11.34
C LYS A 42 1.41 20.82 10.33
N TYR A 43 1.04 21.96 9.76
CA TYR A 43 0.00 22.01 8.73
C TYR A 43 0.38 21.15 7.51
N LEU A 44 1.63 21.23 7.02
CA LEU A 44 2.09 20.41 5.90
C LEU A 44 2.00 18.91 6.19
N PHE A 45 2.39 18.46 7.38
CA PHE A 45 2.22 17.06 7.78
C PHE A 45 0.74 16.67 7.87
N CYS A 46 -0.11 17.53 8.43
CA CYS A 46 -1.54 17.24 8.59
C CYS A 46 -2.28 17.08 7.25
N ILE A 47 -1.90 17.84 6.23
CA ILE A 47 -2.49 17.74 4.89
C ILE A 47 -1.77 16.73 3.97
N SER A 48 -0.74 16.04 4.47
CA SER A 48 0.01 15.08 3.68
C SER A 48 -0.85 13.83 3.39
N PRO A 49 -0.72 13.21 2.20
CA PRO A 49 -1.53 12.06 1.84
C PRO A 49 -1.03 10.82 2.59
N VAL A 50 -1.67 10.50 3.70
CA VAL A 50 -1.33 9.34 4.54
C VAL A 50 -2.59 8.65 5.02
N ASP A 51 -2.63 7.33 4.85
CA ASP A 51 -3.69 6.47 5.37
C ASP A 51 -3.30 5.98 6.76
N LEU A 52 -3.91 6.56 7.80
CA LEU A 52 -3.61 6.20 9.20
C LEU A 52 -4.19 4.85 9.63
N SER A 53 -5.03 4.21 8.81
CA SER A 53 -5.52 2.86 9.07
C SER A 53 -4.50 1.78 8.67
N ASP A 54 -3.47 2.16 7.91
CA ASP A 54 -2.35 1.31 7.54
C ASP A 54 -1.17 1.54 8.50
N ASP A 55 -0.85 0.52 9.32
CA ASP A 55 0.16 0.62 10.38
C ASP A 55 1.54 1.06 9.86
N ILE A 56 1.95 0.57 8.70
CA ILE A 56 3.24 0.90 8.08
C ILE A 56 3.25 2.37 7.63
N SER A 57 2.17 2.85 7.01
CA SER A 57 2.01 4.25 6.57
C SER A 57 1.98 5.20 7.76
N SER A 58 1.20 4.89 8.79
CA SER A 58 1.13 5.64 10.05
C SER A 58 2.49 5.72 10.76
N GLN A 59 3.22 4.60 10.82
CA GLN A 59 4.56 4.57 11.37
C GLN A 59 5.56 5.38 10.52
N GLY A 60 5.46 5.32 9.18
CA GLY A 60 6.28 6.11 8.27
C GLY A 60 6.13 7.61 8.50
N LEU A 61 4.89 8.10 8.57
CA LEU A 61 4.59 9.50 8.91
C LEU A 61 5.19 9.90 10.25
N THR A 62 4.96 9.09 11.28
CA THR A 62 5.46 9.33 12.64
C THR A 62 6.99 9.48 12.63
N GLN A 63 7.69 8.58 11.95
CA GLN A 63 9.14 8.60 11.85
C GLN A 63 9.66 9.82 11.10
N PHE A 64 9.02 10.20 9.98
CA PHE A 64 9.40 11.40 9.23
C PHE A 64 9.21 12.66 10.08
N ALA A 65 8.06 12.83 10.72
CA ALA A 65 7.79 13.97 11.57
C ALA A 65 8.75 14.07 12.77
N GLN A 66 9.04 12.94 13.43
CA GLN A 66 10.00 12.89 14.55
C GLN A 66 11.43 13.19 14.12
N ASN A 67 11.88 12.63 13.00
CA ASN A 67 13.23 12.88 12.47
C ASN A 67 13.37 14.34 12.04
N TYR A 68 12.36 14.88 11.37
CA TYR A 68 12.30 16.29 10.97
C TYR A 68 12.38 17.20 12.20
N ALA A 69 11.54 16.98 13.21
CA ALA A 69 11.55 17.76 14.46
C ALA A 69 12.90 17.74 15.20
N LYS A 70 13.66 16.64 15.08
CA LYS A 70 14.91 16.44 15.82
C LYS A 70 16.14 16.93 15.06
N ARG A 71 16.16 16.78 13.74
CA ARG A 71 17.38 16.92 12.92
C ARG A 71 17.22 17.86 11.74
N ASP A 72 16.01 18.30 11.44
CA ASP A 72 15.63 19.09 10.27
C ASP A 72 15.88 18.38 8.91
N ILE A 73 16.63 17.27 8.90
CA ILE A 73 16.92 16.45 7.72
C ILE A 73 16.43 15.02 7.97
N VAL A 74 15.68 14.49 7.01
CA VAL A 74 15.06 13.17 7.01
C VAL A 74 15.60 12.37 5.83
N PRO A 75 16.73 11.66 6.00
CA PRO A 75 17.27 10.83 4.92
C PRO A 75 16.41 9.59 4.71
N LEU A 76 16.30 9.14 3.46
CA LEU A 76 15.61 7.92 3.10
C LEU A 76 16.58 6.73 3.04
N ARG A 77 16.18 5.60 3.63
CA ARG A 77 16.93 4.36 3.51
C ARG A 77 16.60 3.66 2.20
N GLU A 78 17.61 3.10 1.55
CA GLU A 78 17.41 2.15 0.45
C GLU A 78 16.91 0.80 1.01
N ILE A 79 15.73 0.38 0.53
CA ILE A 79 15.01 -0.83 0.92
C ILE A 79 15.25 -1.93 -0.12
N PHE A 80 15.21 -1.57 -1.41
CA PHE A 80 15.39 -2.49 -2.52
C PHE A 80 16.84 -2.47 -2.99
N THR A 81 17.54 -3.57 -2.76
CA THR A 81 18.88 -3.82 -3.28
C THR A 81 18.81 -5.00 -4.24
N PRO A 82 19.78 -5.19 -5.15
CA PRO A 82 19.76 -6.32 -6.09
C PRO A 82 19.56 -7.69 -5.43
N GLY A 83 20.01 -7.88 -4.19
CA GLY A 83 19.80 -9.12 -3.43
C GLY A 83 18.42 -9.26 -2.78
N THR A 84 17.66 -8.19 -2.61
CA THR A 84 16.35 -8.16 -1.93
C THR A 84 15.17 -7.96 -2.89
N LEU A 85 15.42 -7.70 -4.17
CA LEU A 85 14.40 -7.59 -5.21
C LEU A 85 13.72 -8.94 -5.47
N GLN A 86 12.53 -9.13 -4.92
CA GLN A 86 11.73 -10.34 -5.08
C GLN A 86 10.26 -9.97 -5.28
N ILE A 87 9.62 -10.66 -6.21
CA ILE A 87 8.16 -10.55 -6.41
C ILE A 87 7.49 -11.15 -5.17
N PRO A 88 6.48 -10.48 -4.58
CA PRO A 88 5.76 -11.03 -3.44
C PRO A 88 5.17 -12.40 -3.78
N LYS A 89 5.08 -13.29 -2.81
CA LYS A 89 4.55 -14.66 -3.02
C LYS A 89 3.20 -14.89 -2.37
N THR A 90 2.76 -13.97 -1.53
CA THR A 90 1.54 -14.06 -0.74
C THR A 90 0.79 -12.73 -0.79
N PRO A 91 -0.55 -12.73 -0.62
CA PRO A 91 -1.31 -11.49 -0.50
C PRO A 91 -0.86 -10.60 0.65
N GLY A 92 -0.36 -11.18 1.76
CA GLY A 92 0.19 -10.40 2.87
C GLY A 92 1.45 -9.65 2.47
N ALA A 93 2.39 -10.31 1.77
CA ALA A 93 3.60 -9.66 1.26
C ALA A 93 3.29 -8.61 0.18
N LEU A 94 2.23 -8.80 -0.60
CA LEU A 94 1.74 -7.77 -1.52
C LEU A 94 1.24 -6.54 -0.75
N LYS A 95 0.40 -6.75 0.28
CA LYS A 95 -0.12 -5.67 1.12
C LYS A 95 1.01 -4.87 1.77
N GLU A 96 2.02 -5.55 2.32
CA GLU A 96 3.22 -4.88 2.88
C GLU A 96 3.93 -4.02 1.83
N LEU A 97 4.08 -4.52 0.60
CA LEU A 97 4.70 -3.79 -0.50
C LEU A 97 3.87 -2.56 -0.93
N GLU A 98 2.54 -2.68 -0.96
CA GLU A 98 1.63 -1.55 -1.20
C GLU A 98 1.77 -0.48 -0.11
N SER A 99 1.87 -0.89 1.16
CA SER A 99 2.10 0.03 2.28
C SER A 99 3.46 0.73 2.20
N ILE A 100 4.53 0.01 1.81
CA ILE A 100 5.85 0.62 1.55
C ILE A 100 5.74 1.66 0.44
N GLN A 101 5.01 1.36 -0.64
CA GLN A 101 4.78 2.30 -1.72
C GLN A 101 4.08 3.58 -1.23
N LYS A 102 3.05 3.47 -0.39
CA LYS A 102 2.37 4.62 0.24
C LYS A 102 3.35 5.49 1.04
N VAL A 103 4.25 4.88 1.81
CA VAL A 103 5.30 5.62 2.56
C VAL A 103 6.26 6.35 1.62
N LEU A 104 6.63 5.74 0.49
CA LEU A 104 7.49 6.38 -0.51
C LEU A 104 6.76 7.55 -1.20
N ASP A 105 5.47 7.41 -1.48
CA ASP A 105 4.62 8.50 -1.98
C ASP A 105 4.54 9.67 -1.00
N LEU A 106 4.34 9.39 0.30
CA LEU A 106 4.39 10.38 1.36
C LEU A 106 5.73 11.12 1.39
N TYR A 107 6.85 10.38 1.31
CA TYR A 107 8.19 10.98 1.27
C TYR A 107 8.36 11.92 0.07
N VAL A 108 7.96 11.49 -1.13
CA VAL A 108 8.00 12.32 -2.34
C VAL A 108 7.15 13.58 -2.16
N TRP A 109 5.93 13.44 -1.63
CA TRP A 109 5.04 14.59 -1.39
C TRP A 109 5.64 15.62 -0.45
N LEU A 110 6.27 15.17 0.65
CA LEU A 110 6.95 16.02 1.62
C LEU A 110 8.18 16.68 1.00
N SER A 111 8.94 15.94 0.18
CA SER A 111 10.13 16.48 -0.46
C SER A 111 9.84 17.66 -1.40
N PHE A 112 8.67 17.73 -2.04
CA PHE A 112 8.29 18.89 -2.86
C PHE A 112 8.04 20.17 -2.06
N ARG A 113 7.81 20.07 -0.75
CA ARG A 113 7.44 21.20 0.12
C ARG A 113 8.54 21.55 1.11
N LEU A 114 9.32 20.56 1.53
CA LEU A 114 10.41 20.64 2.49
C LEU A 114 11.71 20.15 1.83
N GLU A 115 12.08 20.80 0.72
CA GLU A 115 13.12 20.30 -0.20
C GLU A 115 14.49 20.11 0.45
N GLU A 116 14.94 21.06 1.27
CA GLU A 116 16.22 20.98 1.99
C GLU A 116 16.24 19.86 3.04
N SER A 117 15.08 19.49 3.53
CA SER A 117 14.90 18.57 4.65
C SER A 117 14.63 17.12 4.22
N PHE A 118 14.19 16.92 2.98
CA PHE A 118 13.89 15.61 2.41
C PHE A 118 14.70 15.42 1.11
N PRO A 119 16.02 15.24 1.22
CA PRO A 119 16.94 15.34 0.08
C PRO A 119 16.80 14.18 -0.93
N ASP A 120 16.37 13.00 -0.47
CA ASP A 120 16.41 11.77 -1.25
C ASP A 120 15.20 11.53 -2.17
N ARG A 121 14.65 12.59 -2.81
CA ARG A 121 13.44 12.50 -3.67
C ARG A 121 13.60 11.51 -4.83
N GLU A 122 14.76 11.53 -5.49
CA GLU A 122 15.05 10.64 -6.62
C GLU A 122 15.15 9.17 -6.20
N LEU A 123 15.74 8.92 -5.02
CA LEU A 123 15.79 7.58 -4.44
C LEU A 123 14.37 7.09 -4.10
N ALA A 124 13.54 7.94 -3.48
CA ALA A 124 12.16 7.62 -3.18
C ALA A 124 11.36 7.25 -4.43
N SER A 125 11.50 8.06 -5.49
CA SER A 125 10.81 7.86 -6.78
C SER A 125 11.27 6.58 -7.49
N SER A 126 12.56 6.26 -7.41
CA SER A 126 13.13 5.03 -7.97
C SER A 126 12.62 3.79 -7.23
N GLN A 127 12.63 3.81 -5.90
CA GLN A 127 12.10 2.73 -5.08
C GLN A 127 10.59 2.55 -5.23
N LYS A 128 9.84 3.65 -5.43
CA LYS A 128 8.41 3.60 -5.73
C LYS A 128 8.16 2.90 -7.06
N SER A 129 8.94 3.21 -8.09
CA SER A 129 8.85 2.54 -9.40
C SER A 129 9.11 1.05 -9.30
N ILE A 130 10.07 0.64 -8.45
CA ILE A 130 10.32 -0.77 -8.15
C ILE A 130 9.10 -1.43 -7.50
N CYS A 131 8.46 -0.77 -6.52
CA CYS A 131 7.24 -1.29 -5.88
C CYS A 131 6.14 -1.52 -6.92
N HIS A 132 5.88 -0.52 -7.78
CA HIS A 132 4.88 -0.64 -8.84
C HIS A 132 5.13 -1.86 -9.73
N LEU A 133 6.36 -2.03 -10.23
CA LEU A 133 6.71 -3.16 -11.10
C LEU A 133 6.48 -4.51 -10.41
N LEU A 134 6.87 -4.63 -9.13
CA LEU A 134 6.70 -5.87 -8.37
C LEU A 134 5.23 -6.18 -8.04
N ILE A 135 4.42 -5.14 -7.79
CA ILE A 135 2.97 -5.26 -7.57
C ILE A 135 2.28 -5.69 -8.86
N GLU A 136 2.57 -5.02 -9.98
CA GLU A 136 2.00 -5.33 -11.30
C GLU A 136 2.29 -6.79 -11.69
N GLU A 137 3.55 -7.20 -11.61
CA GLU A 137 3.97 -8.58 -11.93
C GLU A 137 3.27 -9.62 -11.03
N PHE A 138 3.06 -9.32 -9.75
CA PHE A 138 2.30 -10.21 -8.87
C PHE A 138 0.84 -10.34 -9.32
N LEU A 139 0.19 -9.22 -9.61
CA LEU A 139 -1.22 -9.18 -10.01
C LEU A 139 -1.45 -9.91 -11.33
N GLU A 140 -0.53 -9.77 -12.29
CA GLU A 140 -0.59 -10.50 -13.56
C GLU A 140 -0.51 -12.02 -13.34
N ARG A 141 0.46 -12.49 -12.55
CA ARG A 141 0.61 -13.92 -12.23
C ARG A 141 -0.59 -14.47 -11.49
N PHE A 142 -1.12 -13.73 -10.53
CA PHE A 142 -2.26 -14.14 -9.73
C PHE A 142 -3.57 -14.13 -10.54
N GLY A 143 -3.74 -13.13 -11.41
CA GLY A 143 -4.85 -13.05 -12.36
C GLY A 143 -4.90 -14.25 -13.31
N LEU A 144 -3.76 -14.66 -13.85
CA LEU A 144 -3.62 -15.85 -14.70
C LEU A 144 -3.92 -17.16 -13.95
N GLN A 145 -3.57 -17.25 -12.66
CA GLN A 145 -3.88 -18.43 -11.84
C GLN A 145 -5.39 -18.59 -11.60
N LYS A 146 -6.13 -17.50 -11.38
CA LYS A 146 -7.61 -17.55 -11.23
C LYS A 146 -8.33 -18.00 -12.51
N GLN A 147 -7.76 -17.75 -13.68
CA GLN A 147 -8.36 -18.11 -14.97
C GLN A 147 -8.11 -19.56 -15.39
N ARG A 148 -7.20 -20.31 -14.74
CA ARG A 148 -7.05 -21.74 -15.03
C ARG A 148 -8.24 -22.51 -14.46
N PRO A 149 -9.13 -23.11 -15.28
CA PRO A 149 -10.19 -23.94 -14.75
C PRO A 149 -9.57 -25.09 -13.96
N LYS A 150 -10.11 -25.36 -12.77
CA LYS A 150 -9.77 -26.56 -12.00
C LYS A 150 -10.02 -27.77 -12.90
N ALA A 151 -8.97 -28.32 -13.50
CA ALA A 151 -9.05 -29.56 -14.22
C ALA A 151 -9.57 -30.61 -13.25
N LYS A 152 -10.83 -31.05 -13.44
CA LYS A 152 -11.37 -32.21 -12.73
C LYS A 152 -10.40 -33.35 -13.03
N ARG A 153 -9.73 -33.86 -11.99
CA ARG A 153 -8.95 -35.10 -12.10
C ARG A 153 -9.94 -36.17 -12.54
N LEU A 154 -9.86 -36.57 -13.81
CA LEU A 154 -10.60 -37.72 -14.30
C LEU A 154 -10.03 -38.93 -13.55
N ALA A 155 -10.84 -39.54 -12.69
CA ALA A 155 -10.46 -40.75 -12.00
C ALA A 155 -10.27 -41.85 -13.05
N SER A 156 -9.01 -42.18 -13.35
CA SER A 156 -8.65 -43.34 -14.14
C SER A 156 -8.70 -44.57 -13.25
N ASN A 157 -9.89 -45.17 -13.10
CA ASN A 157 -10.03 -46.53 -12.59
C ASN A 157 -10.43 -47.41 -13.79
N THR A 158 -9.47 -48.14 -14.38
CA THR A 158 -9.23 -49.57 -14.14
C THR A 158 -10.26 -50.47 -14.86
N THR A 159 -9.81 -51.00 -16.00
CA THR A 159 -10.01 -52.36 -16.56
C THR A 159 -11.43 -52.91 -16.72
N LEU A 160 -11.91 -52.98 -17.97
CA LEU A 160 -12.96 -53.93 -18.41
C LEU A 160 -12.60 -54.56 -19.76
N THR A 161 -11.52 -55.34 -19.80
CA THR A 161 -11.30 -56.37 -20.81
C THR A 161 -11.86 -57.71 -20.31
N SER A 162 -13.18 -57.85 -20.21
CA SER A 162 -13.82 -59.18 -20.04
C SER A 162 -15.28 -59.25 -20.48
N LEU A 163 -15.63 -58.78 -21.68
CA LEU A 163 -16.94 -59.07 -22.30
C LEU A 163 -16.83 -59.37 -23.81
N LEU A 164 -15.76 -60.06 -24.21
CA LEU A 164 -15.62 -60.64 -25.56
C LEU A 164 -15.37 -62.16 -25.56
N SER A 165 -15.68 -62.85 -24.46
CA SER A 165 -15.79 -64.31 -24.47
C SER A 165 -17.20 -64.72 -24.07
N GLN A 166 -18.01 -64.98 -25.09
CA GLN A 166 -19.21 -65.81 -25.17
C GLN A 166 -20.33 -65.11 -25.93
N LYS A 167 -20.33 -65.30 -27.26
CA LYS A 167 -21.49 -65.83 -28.02
C LYS A 167 -21.20 -65.79 -29.52
N ASN A 168 -20.71 -66.92 -30.02
CA ASN A 168 -20.75 -67.43 -31.39
C ASN A 168 -20.28 -68.89 -31.21
N ILE A 169 -21.05 -69.96 -31.46
CA ILE A 169 -21.89 -70.31 -32.61
C ILE A 169 -22.91 -71.40 -32.19
N ALA A 170 -24.05 -71.43 -32.89
CA ALA A 170 -25.15 -72.40 -32.84
C ALA A 170 -24.77 -73.81 -33.31
N TYR A 171 -25.50 -74.86 -32.88
CA TYR A 171 -25.94 -76.00 -33.73
C TYR A 171 -27.04 -76.83 -33.01
N LEU A 172 -28.07 -77.19 -33.81
CA LEU A 172 -29.23 -78.07 -33.59
C LEU A 172 -30.43 -77.51 -32.81
#